data_AF-A0A2T7TI52-F1
#
_entry.id   AF-A0A2T7TI52-F1
#
_cell.length_a   1.000
_cell.length_b   1.000
_cell.length_c   1.000
_cell.angle_alpha   90.00
_cell.angle_beta   90.00
_cell.angle_gamma   90.00
#
_symmetry.space_group_name_H-M   'P 1'
#
loop_
_entity.id
_entity.type
_entity.pdbx_description
1 polymer ?
#
loop_
_entity_poly.entity_id
_entity_poly.type
_entity_poly.pdbx_seq_one_letter_code
_entity_poly.pdbx_strand_id
1 'polypeptide(L)'
;MGWHTGPLAASLAAIAVAMSACGAVGVPASAPTGSSPADPVVPDPSPSSGIAATGEVLAQTTVWQQGDGLPQLCLGAVGESYPPHCGGPVDLLNWDWDAVEQFETASGVTWGTYAVQGTWDGKAFTRTQEPIPLSLYDPIADFDPRLDPANPGSNDEATLEGIELDIRASGDPVIYSSITNGYLVVAVDYDDGTRQERYDREFGPDTVIVQSALRPVP
;
A
#
# COMPACT_ATOMS: atom_id res chain seq x y z
N MET A 1 7.03 -56.14 -33.44
CA MET A 1 6.22 -54.98 -33.05
C MET A 1 6.62 -53.80 -33.91
N GLY A 2 5.91 -53.56 -35.01
CA GLY A 2 6.16 -52.41 -35.90
C GLY A 2 5.31 -51.23 -35.46
N TRP A 3 5.92 -50.07 -35.26
CA TRP A 3 5.22 -48.82 -35.00
C TRP A 3 5.33 -47.92 -36.22
N HIS A 4 4.18 -47.60 -36.78
CA HIS A 4 4.01 -46.72 -37.93
C HIS A 4 4.13 -45.25 -37.50
N THR A 5 4.96 -44.50 -38.22
CA THR A 5 4.97 -43.04 -38.23
C THR A 5 3.82 -42.52 -39.10
N GLY A 6 2.99 -41.63 -38.57
CA GLY A 6 1.96 -40.89 -39.32
C GLY A 6 2.12 -39.38 -39.12
N PRO A 7 2.05 -38.55 -40.18
CA PRO A 7 2.19 -37.10 -40.08
C PRO A 7 0.85 -36.44 -39.74
N LEU A 8 0.86 -35.46 -38.83
CA LEU A 8 -0.29 -34.59 -38.57
C LEU A 8 -0.17 -33.32 -39.40
N ALA A 9 -1.15 -33.15 -40.30
CA ALA A 9 -1.30 -32.04 -41.21
C ALA A 9 -1.75 -30.76 -40.47
N ALA A 10 -1.15 -29.64 -40.85
CA ALA A 10 -1.58 -28.30 -40.49
C ALA A 10 -2.93 -27.96 -41.15
N SER A 11 -3.83 -27.31 -40.40
CA SER A 11 -5.04 -26.69 -40.96
C SER A 11 -5.24 -25.32 -40.30
N LEU A 12 -4.96 -24.29 -41.09
CA LEU A 12 -5.30 -22.89 -40.85
C LEU A 12 -6.79 -22.67 -41.13
N ALA A 13 -7.53 -22.15 -40.16
CA ALA A 13 -8.88 -21.63 -40.39
C ALA A 13 -8.92 -20.15 -40.00
N ALA A 14 -9.04 -19.29 -41.02
CA ALA A 14 -9.20 -17.86 -40.87
C ALA A 14 -10.67 -17.53 -40.53
N ILE A 15 -10.89 -16.78 -39.45
CA ILE A 15 -12.22 -16.26 -39.07
C ILE A 15 -12.31 -14.82 -39.58
N ALA A 16 -13.19 -14.59 -40.55
CA ALA A 16 -13.55 -13.26 -41.04
C ALA A 16 -14.66 -12.68 -40.15
N VAL A 17 -14.42 -11.51 -39.54
CA VAL A 17 -15.44 -10.75 -38.81
C VAL A 17 -16.00 -9.66 -39.73
N ALA A 18 -17.29 -9.76 -40.05
CA ALA A 18 -18.03 -8.77 -40.83
C ALA A 18 -18.51 -7.61 -39.94
N MET A 19 -18.17 -6.38 -40.32
CA MET A 19 -18.69 -5.16 -39.73
C MET A 19 -20.18 -4.99 -40.04
N SER A 20 -21.03 -4.89 -39.01
CA SER A 20 -22.42 -4.43 -39.15
C SER A 20 -22.53 -2.99 -38.66
N ALA A 21 -22.75 -2.09 -39.61
CA ALA A 21 -23.13 -0.70 -39.39
C ALA A 21 -24.66 -0.56 -39.37
N CYS A 22 -25.18 0.13 -38.36
CA CYS A 22 -26.50 0.76 -38.34
C CYS A 22 -26.26 2.11 -37.68
N GLY A 23 -26.57 3.27 -38.25
CA GLY A 23 -27.72 3.61 -39.08
C GLY A 23 -28.34 4.83 -38.39
N ALA A 24 -27.85 6.03 -38.74
CA ALA A 24 -28.30 7.28 -38.14
C ALA A 24 -29.74 7.60 -38.58
N VAL A 25 -30.62 7.86 -37.62
CA VAL A 25 -31.92 8.52 -37.83
C VAL A 25 -31.95 9.73 -36.90
N GLY A 26 -31.99 10.93 -37.47
CA GLY A 26 -32.11 12.18 -36.74
C GLY A 26 -33.40 12.90 -37.11
N VAL A 27 -34.11 13.44 -36.11
CA VAL A 27 -34.92 14.68 -36.12
C VAL A 27 -35.46 14.94 -34.69
N PRO A 28 -35.96 16.14 -34.32
CA PRO A 28 -35.45 17.51 -34.46
C PRO A 28 -35.16 18.16 -33.08
N ALA A 29 -34.56 19.34 -33.12
CA ALA A 29 -34.28 20.20 -31.97
C ALA A 29 -35.54 20.66 -31.21
N SER A 30 -35.42 20.70 -29.89
CA SER A 30 -36.23 21.56 -29.01
C SER A 30 -35.28 22.08 -27.92
N ALA A 31 -34.91 23.35 -28.01
CA ALA A 31 -34.35 24.07 -26.87
C ALA A 31 -35.53 24.46 -25.95
N PRO A 32 -35.35 24.38 -24.62
CA PRO A 32 -35.18 25.65 -23.96
C PRO A 32 -34.21 25.64 -22.75
N THR A 33 -33.75 26.86 -22.45
CA THR A 33 -33.21 27.34 -21.17
C THR A 33 -31.79 26.93 -20.80
N GLY A 34 -30.91 27.94 -20.79
CA GLY A 34 -29.49 27.80 -20.47
C GLY A 34 -29.25 27.28 -19.06
N SER A 35 -28.56 26.15 -19.00
CA SER A 35 -27.67 25.81 -17.90
C SER A 35 -26.26 25.80 -18.48
N SER A 36 -25.39 26.65 -17.94
CA SER A 36 -23.96 26.58 -18.22
C SER A 36 -23.49 25.13 -17.99
N PRO A 37 -22.59 24.57 -18.82
CA PRO A 37 -21.94 23.32 -18.44
C PRO A 37 -21.27 23.58 -17.09
N ALA A 38 -21.68 22.87 -16.05
CA ALA A 38 -20.86 22.80 -14.86
C ALA A 38 -19.53 22.19 -15.31
N ASP A 39 -18.43 22.90 -15.05
CA ASP A 39 -17.11 22.30 -15.21
C ASP A 39 -17.10 20.96 -14.46
N PRO A 40 -16.44 19.92 -15.00
CA PRO A 40 -16.23 18.71 -14.22
C PRO A 40 -15.54 19.12 -12.92
N VAL A 41 -16.21 18.89 -11.79
CA VAL A 41 -15.60 18.99 -10.47
C VAL A 41 -14.48 17.95 -10.47
N VAL A 42 -13.27 18.40 -10.75
CA VAL A 42 -12.07 17.63 -10.46
C VAL A 42 -12.07 17.50 -8.94
N PRO A 43 -12.18 16.29 -8.36
CA PRO A 43 -12.00 16.15 -6.94
C PRO A 43 -10.63 16.71 -6.60
N ASP A 44 -10.59 17.68 -5.70
CA ASP A 44 -9.36 18.17 -5.10
C ASP A 44 -8.61 16.93 -4.56
N PRO A 45 -7.32 16.69 -4.91
CA PRO A 45 -6.56 15.65 -4.25
C PRO A 45 -6.50 16.05 -2.78
N SER A 46 -7.39 15.46 -1.98
CA SER A 46 -7.42 15.69 -0.54
C SER A 46 -6.02 15.43 -0.02
N PRO A 47 -5.36 16.38 0.65
CA PRO A 47 -4.15 16.05 1.36
C PRO A 47 -4.60 15.17 2.52
N SER A 48 -4.59 13.86 2.31
CA SER A 48 -4.53 12.90 3.40
C SER A 48 -3.14 13.04 4.00
N SER A 49 -2.87 14.17 4.63
CA SER A 49 -1.77 14.30 5.56
C SER A 49 -2.07 13.33 6.69
N GLY A 50 -1.22 12.33 6.85
CA GLY A 50 -1.26 11.39 7.95
C GLY A 50 -1.12 12.08 9.31
N ILE A 51 -1.26 11.30 10.37
CA ILE A 51 -1.12 11.79 11.74
C ILE A 51 0.37 12.03 12.00
N ALA A 52 0.76 13.23 12.43
CA ALA A 52 2.14 13.53 12.80
C ALA A 52 2.48 12.88 14.15
N ALA A 53 3.72 12.40 14.30
CA ALA A 53 4.20 11.86 15.56
C ALA A 53 4.64 13.00 16.50
N THR A 54 4.35 12.87 17.79
CA THR A 54 4.77 13.85 18.82
C THR A 54 6.20 13.66 19.31
N GLY A 55 6.81 12.50 19.01
CA GLY A 55 8.18 12.14 19.35
C GLY A 55 8.88 11.43 18.19
N GLU A 56 10.09 10.95 18.43
CA GLU A 56 10.81 10.15 17.43
C GLU A 56 10.16 8.79 17.23
N VAL A 57 10.20 8.36 15.98
CA VAL A 57 9.69 7.07 15.52
C VAL A 57 10.80 6.30 14.81
N LEU A 58 10.62 4.99 14.74
CA LEU A 58 11.49 4.04 14.09
C LEU A 58 10.72 3.31 12.97
N ALA A 59 11.32 3.27 11.78
CA ALA A 59 10.88 2.46 10.66
C ALA A 59 11.84 1.28 10.47
N GLN A 60 11.32 0.06 10.29
CA GLN A 60 12.10 -1.08 9.80
C GLN A 60 11.66 -1.37 8.38
N THR A 61 12.47 -0.99 7.40
CA THR A 61 11.99 -0.82 6.03
C THR A 61 13.10 -1.00 5.00
N THR A 62 12.70 -1.25 3.76
CA THR A 62 13.54 -0.95 2.60
C THR A 62 13.58 0.56 2.40
N VAL A 63 14.77 1.13 2.24
CA VAL A 63 14.98 2.47 1.71
C VAL A 63 15.26 2.32 0.21
N TRP A 64 14.57 3.09 -0.62
CA TRP A 64 14.57 2.96 -2.07
C TRP A 64 14.72 4.32 -2.73
N GLN A 65 15.53 4.42 -3.78
CA GLN A 65 15.71 5.65 -4.56
C GLN A 65 15.87 5.32 -6.04
N GLN A 66 15.15 6.04 -6.91
CA GLN A 66 15.34 6.00 -8.35
C GLN A 66 16.19 7.17 -8.83
N GLY A 67 17.35 6.87 -9.41
CA GLY A 67 18.32 7.86 -9.89
C GLY A 67 18.63 8.88 -8.79
N ASP A 68 18.58 10.15 -9.14
CA ASP A 68 18.80 11.27 -8.21
C ASP A 68 17.50 11.77 -7.55
N GLY A 69 16.42 10.98 -7.58
CA GLY A 69 15.15 11.31 -6.93
C GLY A 69 15.26 11.37 -5.42
N LEU A 70 14.20 11.77 -4.71
CA LEU A 70 14.23 11.67 -3.24
C LEU A 70 14.24 10.20 -2.81
N PRO A 71 15.08 9.81 -1.82
CA PRO A 71 14.97 8.52 -1.16
C PRO A 71 13.61 8.37 -0.50
N GLN A 72 13.11 7.13 -0.42
CA GLN A 72 11.78 6.82 0.09
C GLN A 72 11.83 5.62 1.03
N LEU A 73 10.97 5.62 2.06
CA LEU A 73 10.70 4.47 2.90
C LEU A 73 9.59 3.62 2.28
N CYS A 74 9.85 2.33 2.10
CA CYS A 74 8.85 1.35 1.70
C CYS A 74 8.13 0.77 2.92
N LEU A 75 7.18 1.53 3.46
CA LEU A 75 6.40 1.11 4.62
C LEU A 75 5.38 0.01 4.28
N GLY A 76 5.04 -0.14 3.00
CA GLY A 76 4.18 -1.22 2.50
C GLY A 76 4.91 -2.41 1.92
N ALA A 77 4.15 -3.22 1.19
CA ALA A 77 4.69 -4.40 0.53
C ALA A 77 5.84 -4.02 -0.42
N VAL A 78 6.92 -4.79 -0.34
CA VAL A 78 8.07 -4.68 -1.23
C VAL A 78 7.99 -5.81 -2.25
N GLY A 79 8.02 -5.46 -3.54
CA GLY A 79 7.92 -6.43 -4.63
C GLY A 79 9.16 -7.32 -4.74
N GLU A 80 8.95 -8.61 -5.00
CA GLU A 80 10.00 -9.63 -5.19
C GLU A 80 10.66 -9.54 -6.58
N SER A 81 11.23 -8.38 -6.92
CA SER A 81 11.93 -8.11 -8.17
C SER A 81 13.34 -7.57 -7.94
N TYR A 82 14.12 -7.46 -9.01
CA TYR A 82 15.48 -6.91 -8.97
C TYR A 82 15.67 -5.85 -10.06
N PRO A 83 15.59 -4.53 -9.74
CA PRO A 83 15.40 -3.95 -8.41
C PRO A 83 13.99 -4.21 -7.84
N PRO A 84 13.81 -4.15 -6.51
CA PRO A 84 12.50 -4.25 -5.88
C PRO A 84 11.63 -3.03 -6.21
N HIS A 85 10.32 -3.22 -6.21
CA HIS A 85 9.34 -2.14 -6.31
C HIS A 85 8.75 -1.84 -4.92
N CYS A 86 8.47 -0.56 -4.67
CA CYS A 86 8.03 -0.04 -3.39
C CYS A 86 6.51 0.27 -3.41
N GLY A 87 5.74 -0.28 -2.48
CA GLY A 87 4.35 0.12 -2.25
C GLY A 87 4.25 1.27 -1.24
N GLY A 88 3.47 2.31 -1.56
CA GLY A 88 3.19 3.44 -0.67
C GLY A 88 4.43 4.16 -0.15
N PRO A 89 5.28 4.73 -1.04
CA PRO A 89 6.54 5.30 -0.61
C PRO A 89 6.33 6.59 0.19
N VAL A 90 6.99 6.67 1.35
CA VAL A 90 7.10 7.89 2.16
C VAL A 90 8.41 8.59 1.85
N ASP A 91 8.38 9.89 1.57
CA ASP A 91 9.61 10.67 1.32
C ASP A 91 10.53 10.64 2.54
N LEU A 92 11.80 10.32 2.31
CA LEU A 92 12.85 10.26 3.32
C LEU A 92 13.82 11.42 3.17
N LEU A 93 13.81 12.32 4.15
CA LEU A 93 14.69 13.47 4.23
C LEU A 93 15.94 13.14 5.06
N ASN A 94 17.01 13.90 4.80
CA ASN A 94 18.33 13.74 5.42
C ASN A 94 18.96 12.36 5.20
N TRP A 95 18.71 11.74 4.05
CA TRP A 95 19.37 10.49 3.65
C TRP A 95 20.55 10.75 2.72
N ASP A 96 21.61 9.95 2.91
CA ASP A 96 22.83 9.99 2.10
C ASP A 96 23.35 8.55 1.95
N TRP A 97 23.51 8.09 0.70
CA TRP A 97 24.02 6.75 0.40
C TRP A 97 25.52 6.61 0.65
N ASP A 98 26.28 7.72 0.61
CA ASP A 98 27.72 7.69 0.88
C ASP A 98 28.01 7.52 2.38
N ALA A 99 27.00 7.72 3.23
CA ALA A 99 27.10 7.58 4.68
C ALA A 99 26.71 6.19 5.20
N VAL A 100 26.13 5.32 4.36
CA VAL A 100 25.58 4.02 4.79
C VAL A 100 26.21 2.85 4.02
N GLU A 101 26.09 1.65 4.57
CA GLU A 101 26.56 0.41 3.95
C GLU A 101 25.39 -0.53 3.65
N GLN A 102 25.65 -1.67 3.00
CA GLN A 102 24.66 -2.74 2.72
C GLN A 102 23.49 -2.32 1.83
N PHE A 103 23.79 -1.62 0.75
CA PHE A 103 22.85 -1.32 -0.33
C PHE A 103 23.29 -1.94 -1.64
N GLU A 104 22.35 -2.05 -2.56
CA GLU A 104 22.56 -2.50 -3.94
C GLU A 104 22.14 -1.41 -4.91
N THR A 105 22.63 -1.51 -6.15
CA THR A 105 22.20 -0.63 -7.24
C THR A 105 22.07 -1.40 -8.53
N ALA A 106 20.90 -1.33 -9.15
CA ALA A 106 20.60 -1.97 -10.43
C ALA A 106 19.54 -1.17 -11.18
N SER A 107 19.65 -1.11 -12.50
CA SER A 107 18.67 -0.42 -13.37
C SER A 107 18.36 1.01 -12.92
N GLY A 108 19.35 1.72 -12.38
CA GLY A 108 19.22 3.09 -11.89
C GLY A 108 18.44 3.23 -10.58
N VAL A 109 18.18 2.14 -9.87
CA VAL A 109 17.58 2.13 -8.53
C VAL A 109 18.65 1.76 -7.52
N THR A 110 18.71 2.48 -6.41
CA THR A 110 19.52 2.15 -5.23
C THR A 110 18.60 1.79 -4.08
N TRP A 111 18.88 0.68 -3.39
CA TRP A 111 18.07 0.25 -2.26
C TRP A 111 18.87 -0.54 -1.21
N GLY A 112 18.39 -0.51 0.03
CA GLY A 112 18.92 -1.33 1.13
C GLY A 112 17.88 -1.43 2.25
N THR A 113 18.11 -2.30 3.24
CA THR A 113 17.18 -2.52 4.35
C THR A 113 17.74 -2.01 5.67
N TYR A 114 17.00 -1.11 6.31
CA TYR A 114 17.47 -0.38 7.49
C TYR A 114 16.39 -0.24 8.56
N ALA A 115 16.84 -0.16 9.80
CA ALA A 115 16.12 0.48 10.89
C ALA A 115 16.50 1.98 10.85
N VAL A 116 15.52 2.84 10.58
CA VAL A 116 15.70 4.29 10.42
C VAL A 116 14.92 5.00 11.51
N GLN A 117 15.62 5.80 12.33
CA GLN A 117 15.03 6.60 13.39
C GLN A 117 14.96 8.08 12.97
N GLY A 118 13.87 8.74 13.32
CA GLY A 118 13.58 10.09 12.85
C GLY A 118 12.26 10.67 13.35
N THR A 119 11.89 11.80 12.75
CA THR A 119 10.61 12.47 12.99
C THR A 119 9.64 12.24 11.84
N TRP A 120 8.35 12.16 12.16
CA TRP A 120 7.28 11.99 11.19
C TRP A 120 6.28 13.14 11.29
N ASP A 121 6.10 13.90 10.20
CA ASP A 121 5.21 15.06 10.17
C ASP A 121 3.81 14.76 9.60
N GLY A 122 3.50 13.48 9.35
CA GLY A 122 2.28 13.05 8.67
C GLY A 122 2.43 12.94 7.15
N LYS A 123 3.58 13.29 6.58
CA LYS A 123 3.82 13.24 5.13
C LYS A 123 5.22 12.76 4.77
N ALA A 124 6.24 13.28 5.43
CA ALA A 124 7.64 12.97 5.21
C ALA A 124 8.31 12.50 6.49
N PHE A 125 9.21 11.53 6.34
CA PHE A 125 10.07 11.07 7.42
C PHE A 125 11.41 11.78 7.33
N THR A 126 11.85 12.40 8.42
CA THR A 126 13.18 13.03 8.49
C THR A 126 14.09 12.22 9.39
N ARG A 127 15.16 11.65 8.83
CA ARG A 127 16.16 10.91 9.59
C ARG A 127 16.89 11.83 10.57
N THR A 128 17.02 11.38 11.83
CA THR A 128 17.74 12.11 12.89
C THR A 128 18.93 11.34 13.47
N GLN A 129 18.98 10.02 13.27
CA GLN A 129 20.08 9.16 13.73
C GLN A 129 20.74 8.41 12.58
N GLU A 130 21.92 7.85 12.85
CA GLU A 130 22.58 6.93 11.92
C GLU A 130 21.70 5.68 11.72
N PRO A 131 21.36 5.30 10.49
CA PRO A 131 20.52 4.13 10.24
C PRO A 131 21.30 2.84 10.48
N ILE A 132 20.62 1.82 10.99
CA ILE A 132 21.22 0.52 11.29
C ILE A 132 20.79 -0.47 10.21
N PRO A 133 21.71 -1.13 9.48
CA PRO A 133 21.32 -2.19 8.56
C PRO A 133 20.51 -3.27 9.29
N LEU A 134 19.40 -3.75 8.69
CA LEU A 134 18.52 -4.71 9.38
C LEU A 134 19.22 -6.04 9.71
N SER A 135 20.32 -6.37 9.03
CA SER A 135 21.18 -7.52 9.36
C SER A 135 21.90 -7.39 10.72
N LEU A 136 21.99 -6.16 11.25
CA LEU A 136 22.65 -5.82 12.51
C LEU A 136 21.67 -5.30 13.58
N TYR A 137 20.42 -5.08 13.20
CA TYR A 137 19.41 -4.51 14.08
C TYR A 137 18.70 -5.63 14.87
N ASP A 138 18.67 -5.51 16.20
CA ASP A 138 17.96 -6.43 17.09
C ASP A 138 16.66 -5.77 17.57
N PRO A 139 15.49 -6.12 16.99
CA PRO A 139 14.21 -5.53 17.38
C PRO A 139 13.79 -6.00 18.77
N ILE A 140 13.30 -5.07 19.58
CA ILE A 140 12.47 -5.45 20.72
C ILE A 140 11.20 -6.09 20.16
N ALA A 141 10.95 -7.33 20.56
CA ALA A 141 9.72 -8.03 20.23
C ALA A 141 8.55 -7.30 20.88
N ASP A 142 7.71 -6.70 20.04
CA ASP A 142 6.41 -6.16 20.43
C ASP A 142 5.37 -7.06 19.78
N PHE A 143 4.61 -7.76 20.62
CA PHE A 143 3.63 -8.74 20.17
C PHE A 143 2.27 -8.36 20.73
N ASP A 144 1.32 -8.13 19.84
CA ASP A 144 -0.07 -7.93 20.21
C ASP A 144 -0.66 -9.27 20.69
N PRO A 145 -1.08 -9.39 21.97
CA PRO A 145 -1.63 -10.64 22.51
C PRO A 145 -2.84 -11.17 21.73
N ARG A 146 -3.56 -10.31 21.00
CA ARG A 146 -4.70 -10.69 20.15
C ARG A 146 -4.27 -11.52 18.94
N LEU A 147 -3.00 -11.47 18.55
CA LEU A 147 -2.48 -12.29 17.46
C LEU A 147 -1.98 -13.66 17.94
N ASP A 148 -2.04 -13.96 19.23
CA ASP A 148 -1.77 -15.30 19.77
C ASP A 148 -2.91 -16.25 19.40
N PRO A 149 -2.64 -17.42 18.78
CA PRO A 149 -3.66 -18.44 18.56
C PRO A 149 -4.47 -18.85 19.81
N ALA A 150 -3.93 -18.62 21.01
CA ALA A 150 -4.63 -18.83 22.28
C ALA A 150 -5.71 -17.78 22.60
N ASN A 151 -5.69 -16.63 21.92
CA ASN A 151 -6.59 -15.48 22.15
C ASN A 151 -7.39 -15.09 20.88
N PRO A 152 -8.16 -16.01 20.27
CA PRO A 152 -8.88 -15.70 19.04
C PRO A 152 -9.99 -14.67 19.27
N GLY A 153 -10.17 -13.79 18.29
CA GLY A 153 -11.32 -12.90 18.21
C GLY A 153 -12.61 -13.68 17.92
N SER A 154 -13.76 -13.07 18.24
CA SER A 154 -15.07 -13.71 18.07
C SER A 154 -15.72 -13.48 16.71
N ASN A 155 -15.08 -12.71 15.83
CA ASN A 155 -15.64 -12.33 14.54
C ASN A 155 -15.47 -13.46 13.50
N ASP A 156 -16.50 -13.68 12.69
CA ASP A 156 -16.38 -14.53 11.50
C ASP A 156 -15.73 -13.78 10.34
N GLU A 157 -15.18 -14.53 9.39
CA GLU A 157 -14.44 -14.01 8.25
C GLU A 157 -15.30 -13.10 7.35
N ALA A 158 -16.56 -13.47 7.09
CA ALA A 158 -17.45 -12.68 6.24
C ALA A 158 -17.76 -11.30 6.83
N THR A 159 -17.88 -11.21 8.16
CA THR A 159 -18.02 -9.93 8.87
C THR A 159 -16.77 -9.07 8.68
N LEU A 160 -15.58 -9.64 8.85
CA LEU A 160 -14.32 -8.91 8.71
C LEU A 160 -14.02 -8.48 7.27
N GLU A 161 -14.38 -9.30 6.27
CA GLU A 161 -14.32 -8.94 4.85
C GLU A 161 -15.23 -7.75 4.53
N GLY A 162 -16.44 -7.73 5.10
CA GLY A 162 -17.36 -6.59 4.98
C GLY A 162 -16.75 -5.30 5.54
N ILE A 163 -16.15 -5.37 6.73
CA ILE A 163 -15.47 -4.23 7.36
C ILE A 163 -14.25 -3.78 6.55
N GLU A 164 -13.47 -4.71 5.99
CA GLU A 164 -12.34 -4.36 5.13
C GLU A 164 -12.79 -3.57 3.89
N LEU A 165 -13.90 -3.98 3.27
CA LEU A 165 -14.49 -3.25 2.15
C LEU A 165 -14.95 -1.84 2.55
N ASP A 166 -15.56 -1.71 3.73
CA ASP A 166 -16.01 -0.41 4.26
C ASP A 166 -14.81 0.52 4.52
N ILE A 167 -13.74 0.03 5.15
CA ILE A 167 -12.50 0.80 5.37
C ILE A 167 -11.86 1.20 4.04
N ARG A 168 -11.80 0.29 3.05
CA ARG A 168 -11.26 0.62 1.73
C ARG A 168 -12.12 1.67 1.02
N ALA A 169 -13.43 1.63 1.19
CA ALA A 169 -14.37 2.60 0.61
C ALA A 169 -14.34 3.97 1.32
N SER A 170 -13.90 4.04 2.59
CA SER A 170 -13.81 5.29 3.35
C SER A 170 -12.71 6.23 2.82
N GLY A 171 -11.75 5.68 2.07
CA GLY A 171 -10.57 6.40 1.63
C GLY A 171 -9.51 6.57 2.72
N ASP A 172 -9.65 5.86 3.83
CA ASP A 172 -8.64 5.83 4.88
C ASP A 172 -7.29 5.33 4.33
N PRO A 173 -6.18 6.04 4.59
CA PRO A 173 -4.87 5.63 4.12
C PRO A 173 -4.41 4.38 4.90
N VAL A 174 -4.52 3.23 4.24
CA VAL A 174 -4.11 1.92 4.74
C VAL A 174 -3.01 1.37 3.83
N ILE A 175 -1.92 0.92 4.44
CA ILE A 175 -0.78 0.31 3.76
C ILE A 175 -1.18 -1.09 3.29
N TYR A 176 -1.69 -1.91 4.20
CA TYR A 176 -2.23 -3.24 3.92
C TYR A 176 -3.27 -3.62 4.98
N SER A 177 -4.11 -4.60 4.62
CA SER A 177 -5.09 -5.20 5.50
C SER A 177 -5.01 -6.72 5.41
N SER A 178 -5.30 -7.42 6.50
CA SER A 178 -5.37 -8.88 6.52
C SER A 178 -6.28 -9.37 7.64
N ILE A 179 -7.03 -10.44 7.39
CA ILE A 179 -7.79 -11.13 8.43
C ILE A 179 -6.86 -12.12 9.12
N THR A 180 -6.76 -12.05 10.44
CA THR A 180 -5.87 -12.92 11.23
C THR A 180 -6.46 -13.15 12.62
N ASN A 181 -6.52 -14.42 13.02
CA ASN A 181 -6.96 -14.83 14.37
C ASN A 181 -8.31 -14.27 14.84
N GLY A 182 -9.27 -14.03 13.92
CA GLY A 182 -10.58 -13.45 14.26
C GLY A 182 -10.61 -11.92 14.36
N TYR A 183 -9.57 -11.25 13.87
CA TYR A 183 -9.45 -9.79 13.78
C TYR A 183 -9.15 -9.34 12.36
N LEU A 184 -9.57 -8.13 12.01
CA LEU A 184 -9.06 -7.42 10.84
C LEU A 184 -7.84 -6.61 11.26
N VAL A 185 -6.65 -7.01 10.80
CA VAL A 185 -5.42 -6.24 11.00
C VAL A 185 -5.29 -5.23 9.88
N VAL A 186 -5.05 -3.97 10.24
CA VAL A 186 -4.90 -2.85 9.32
C VAL A 186 -3.58 -2.15 9.64
N ALA A 187 -2.66 -2.13 8.68
CA ALA A 187 -1.42 -1.40 8.81
C ALA A 187 -1.54 0.02 8.22
N VAL A 188 -0.97 0.99 8.92
CA VAL A 188 -0.94 2.40 8.54
C VAL A 188 0.46 2.96 8.75
N ASP A 189 0.77 4.12 8.18
CA ASP A 189 2.08 4.75 8.38
C ASP A 189 2.33 5.01 9.86
N TYR A 190 1.39 5.70 10.51
CA TYR A 190 1.41 6.01 11.93
C TYR A 190 -0.01 6.21 12.46
N ASP A 191 -0.25 5.72 13.69
CA ASP A 191 -1.42 5.99 14.50
C ASP A 191 -0.99 6.38 15.92
N ASP A 192 -1.54 7.48 16.43
CA ASP A 192 -1.39 7.91 17.82
C ASP A 192 -2.46 7.29 18.76
N GLY A 193 -3.26 6.36 18.22
CA GLY A 193 -4.38 5.70 18.86
C GLY A 193 -5.74 6.27 18.43
N THR A 194 -5.79 7.44 17.81
CA THR A 194 -7.07 8.05 17.39
C THR A 194 -7.77 7.27 16.28
N ARG A 195 -7.02 6.55 15.43
CA ARG A 195 -7.59 5.64 14.44
C ARG A 195 -8.11 4.37 15.10
N GLN A 196 -7.36 3.75 16.01
CA GLN A 196 -7.82 2.60 16.77
C GLN A 196 -9.13 2.91 17.52
N GLU A 197 -9.19 4.02 18.25
CA GLU A 197 -10.40 4.44 18.99
C GLU A 197 -11.61 4.69 18.06
N ARG A 198 -11.35 5.17 16.84
CA ARG A 198 -12.40 5.37 15.84
C ARG A 198 -12.94 4.03 15.35
N TYR A 199 -12.08 3.10 14.97
CA TYR A 199 -12.49 1.78 14.51
C TYR A 199 -13.19 0.97 15.60
N ASP A 200 -12.73 1.06 16.86
CA ASP A 200 -13.41 0.41 17.99
C ASP A 200 -14.84 0.95 18.20
N ARG A 201 -15.05 2.25 17.94
CA ARG A 201 -16.37 2.88 18.04
C ARG A 201 -17.29 2.50 16.89
N GLU A 202 -16.74 2.33 15.69
CA GLU A 202 -17.47 2.08 14.46
C GLU A 202 -17.81 0.60 14.27
N PHE A 203 -16.81 -0.27 14.46
CA PHE A 203 -16.90 -1.71 14.20
C PHE A 203 -16.96 -2.56 15.48
N GLY A 204 -16.93 -1.90 16.65
CA GLY A 204 -16.87 -2.55 17.96
C GLY A 204 -15.44 -2.80 18.42
N PRO A 205 -15.21 -2.88 19.75
CA PRO A 205 -13.92 -3.25 20.30
C PRO A 205 -13.56 -4.68 19.90
N ASP A 206 -12.25 -4.99 19.86
CA ASP A 206 -11.75 -6.33 19.54
C ASP A 206 -12.14 -6.83 18.13
N THR A 207 -12.37 -5.90 17.20
CA THR A 207 -12.69 -6.20 15.80
C THR A 207 -11.53 -5.86 14.86
N VAL A 208 -11.02 -4.62 14.95
CA VAL A 208 -9.94 -4.12 14.09
C VAL A 208 -8.69 -3.87 14.94
N ILE A 209 -7.52 -4.29 14.43
CA ILE A 209 -6.22 -4.04 15.02
C ILE A 209 -5.48 -3.06 14.12
N VAL A 210 -5.22 -1.84 14.60
CA VAL A 210 -4.40 -0.86 13.90
C VAL A 210 -2.93 -1.08 14.26
N GLN A 211 -2.08 -1.29 13.26
CA GLN A 211 -0.63 -1.42 13.41
C GLN A 211 0.08 -0.28 12.69
N SER A 212 0.99 0.39 13.38
CA SER A 212 1.81 1.45 12.77
C SER A 212 3.11 0.87 12.21
N ALA A 213 3.43 1.21 10.97
CA ALA A 213 4.74 0.91 10.38
C ALA A 213 5.85 1.76 11.02
N LEU A 214 5.54 3.01 11.37
CA LEU A 214 6.37 3.90 12.16
C LEU A 214 6.04 3.71 13.63
N ARG A 215 6.97 3.16 14.41
CA ARG A 215 6.74 2.85 15.83
C ARG A 215 7.44 3.87 16.72
N PRO A 216 6.86 4.31 17.85
CA PRO A 216 7.59 5.12 18.83
C PRO A 216 8.92 4.47 19.22
N VAL A 217 9.95 5.28 19.38
CA VAL A 217 11.23 4.80 19.91
C VAL A 217 11.05 4.45 21.40
N PRO A 218 11.53 3.28 21.87
CA PRO A 218 11.47 2.87 23.28
C PRO A 218 12.21 3.79 24.26
#